data_AF-A0A074S8G9-F1
#
_entry.id   AF-A0A074S8G9-F1
#
_cell.length_a   1.000
_cell.length_b   1.000
_cell.length_c   1.000
_cell.angle_alpha   90.00
_cell.angle_beta   90.00
_cell.angle_gamma   90.00
#
_symmetry.space_group_name_H-M   'P 1'
#
loop_
_entity.id
_entity.type
_entity.pdbx_description
1 polymer ?
#
loop_
_entity_poly.entity_id
_entity_poly.type
_entity_poly.pdbx_seq_one_letter_code
_entity_poly.pdbx_strand_id
1 'polypeptide(L)'
;MRMQVVTKEIGQPLEGVHSLRKFLCVMYDACAVQRNLYRKCKILHRDISDKNIMFAPNTEAYRERNRSGYGQVKFVNQVLARGGNADPVPACLMIDLGNGADLETKRGKGALTERTGTPKFIARSVSSGKLLNEDIFSSARVKMPLMEGVLTDYHRSMDATEYQVDSPGSNTQSEFAHRLFHDAESTFWVIAWTLARSIQAGSEQEKEPHIIFSQFFHTMSSHYPIPGGDDSRHTFTYGEKEDWESVLHPDLAVLAPMLASMFRYIRPEWAYRPELNAEHVHEALMRLLLIEIINIKNGSDIDIHLGGRNPPPQF
;
A
#
# COMPACT_ATOMS: atom_id res chain seq x y z
N MET A 1 -25.35 -16.25 -4.40
CA MET A 1 -24.68 -17.41 -3.80
C MET A 1 -23.30 -16.96 -3.36
N ARG A 2 -23.07 -16.72 -2.06
CA ARG A 2 -21.74 -16.37 -1.53
C ARG A 2 -20.92 -17.65 -1.48
N MET A 3 -19.94 -17.77 -2.35
CA MET A 3 -18.98 -18.88 -2.32
C MET A 3 -17.98 -18.58 -1.19
N GLN A 4 -18.10 -19.27 -0.05
CA GLN A 4 -17.07 -19.26 0.98
C GLN A 4 -15.97 -20.22 0.53
N VAL A 5 -14.87 -19.65 0.04
CA VAL A 5 -13.65 -20.43 -0.20
C VAL A 5 -12.96 -20.63 1.14
N VAL A 6 -12.90 -21.87 1.63
CA VAL A 6 -12.15 -22.24 2.83
C VAL A 6 -10.67 -22.30 2.45
N THR A 7 -9.88 -21.31 2.86
CA THR A 7 -8.42 -21.35 2.71
C THR A 7 -7.82 -22.19 3.84
N LYS A 8 -7.04 -23.21 3.49
CA LYS A 8 -6.46 -24.21 4.43
C LYS A 8 -5.37 -23.66 5.36
N GLU A 9 -4.88 -22.44 5.13
CA GLU A 9 -3.88 -21.79 5.98
C GLU A 9 -4.36 -20.41 6.38
N ILE A 10 -4.45 -20.20 7.68
CA ILE A 10 -4.78 -18.92 8.28
C ILE A 10 -3.43 -18.23 8.54
N GLY A 11 -3.13 -17.19 7.77
CA GLY A 11 -2.01 -16.29 8.08
C GLY A 11 -2.20 -15.62 9.44
N GLN A 12 -1.20 -14.89 9.92
CA GLN A 12 -1.36 -14.15 11.17
C GLN A 12 -1.86 -12.72 10.88
N PRO A 13 -2.82 -12.19 11.67
CA PRO A 13 -3.20 -10.79 11.58
C PRO A 13 -2.01 -9.85 11.77
N LEU A 14 -2.11 -8.61 11.27
CA LEU A 14 -1.02 -7.65 11.37
C LEU A 14 -0.61 -7.36 12.83
N GLU A 15 -1.54 -7.41 13.77
CA GLU A 15 -1.37 -7.06 15.20
C GLU A 15 -0.31 -7.92 15.94
N GLY A 16 0.05 -9.10 15.43
CA GLY A 16 0.96 -10.03 16.12
C GLY A 16 2.46 -9.80 15.86
N VAL A 17 2.86 -8.67 15.28
CA VAL A 17 4.26 -8.43 14.89
C VAL A 17 4.91 -7.28 15.63
N HIS A 18 6.11 -7.59 16.12
CA HIS A 18 6.96 -6.78 16.98
C HIS A 18 8.25 -6.31 16.26
N SER A 19 8.23 -6.21 14.94
CA SER A 19 9.37 -5.75 14.15
C SER A 19 8.87 -4.84 13.04
N LEU A 20 9.30 -3.59 13.09
CA LEU A 20 9.01 -2.60 12.06
C LEU A 20 9.50 -3.09 10.70
N ARG A 21 10.74 -3.60 10.64
CA ARG A 21 11.28 -4.15 9.39
C ARG A 21 10.41 -5.28 8.84
N LYS A 22 9.93 -6.19 9.68
CA LYS A 22 9.05 -7.29 9.26
C LYS A 22 7.72 -6.77 8.74
N PHE A 23 7.14 -5.76 9.38
CA PHE A 23 5.93 -5.08 8.90
C PHE A 23 6.13 -4.46 7.50
N LEU A 24 7.22 -3.71 7.29
CA LEU A 24 7.50 -3.10 5.99
C LEU A 24 7.75 -4.14 4.89
N CYS A 25 8.41 -5.26 5.20
CA CYS A 25 8.56 -6.39 4.28
C CYS A 25 7.20 -6.97 3.84
N VAL A 26 6.23 -7.08 4.75
CA VAL A 26 4.87 -7.53 4.40
C VAL A 26 4.18 -6.54 3.47
N MET A 27 4.31 -5.25 3.75
CA MET A 27 3.69 -4.22 2.92
C MET A 27 4.32 -4.15 1.52
N TYR A 28 5.63 -4.39 1.42
CA TYR A 28 6.31 -4.55 0.13
C TYR A 28 5.72 -5.74 -0.64
N ASP A 29 5.62 -6.90 0.02
CA ASP A 29 5.11 -8.10 -0.62
C ASP A 29 3.62 -8.01 -0.94
N ALA A 30 2.85 -7.21 -0.20
CA ALA A 30 1.45 -6.92 -0.53
C ALA A 30 1.35 -6.22 -1.89
N CYS A 31 2.23 -5.25 -2.18
CA CYS A 31 2.34 -4.65 -3.50
C CYS A 31 2.77 -5.67 -4.56
N ALA A 32 3.74 -6.54 -4.26
CA ALA A 32 4.20 -7.57 -5.19
C ALA A 32 3.10 -8.60 -5.52
N VAL A 33 2.27 -8.99 -4.54
CA VAL A 33 1.11 -9.87 -4.76
C VAL A 33 0.07 -9.21 -5.66
N GLN A 34 -0.26 -7.93 -5.42
CA GLN A 34 -1.19 -7.18 -6.28
C GLN A 34 -0.70 -7.10 -7.73
N ARG A 35 0.58 -6.79 -7.95
CA ARG A 35 1.20 -6.81 -9.29
C ARG A 35 1.15 -8.19 -9.93
N ASN A 36 1.40 -9.25 -9.17
CA ASN A 36 1.31 -10.62 -9.67
C ASN A 36 -0.12 -11.02 -10.05
N LEU A 37 -1.13 -10.67 -9.24
CA LEU A 37 -2.55 -10.88 -9.57
C LEU A 37 -2.93 -10.15 -10.85
N TYR A 38 -2.48 -8.91 -11.00
CA TYR A 38 -2.73 -8.11 -12.20
C TYR A 38 -2.02 -8.68 -13.44
N ARG A 39 -0.72 -8.97 -13.37
CA ARG A 39 0.06 -9.47 -14.51
C ARG A 39 -0.44 -10.81 -15.01
N LYS A 40 -0.66 -11.77 -14.10
CA LYS A 40 -0.96 -13.17 -14.44
C LYS A 40 -2.44 -13.48 -14.61
N CYS A 41 -3.28 -12.88 -13.78
CA CYS A 41 -4.70 -13.20 -13.73
C CYS A 41 -5.58 -12.06 -14.23
N LYS A 42 -5.01 -10.88 -14.52
CA LYS A 42 -5.78 -9.66 -14.85
C LYS A 42 -6.82 -9.35 -13.77
N ILE A 43 -6.47 -9.59 -12.50
CA ILE A 43 -7.35 -9.36 -11.34
C ILE A 43 -6.92 -8.09 -10.60
N LEU A 44 -7.89 -7.24 -10.29
CA LEU A 44 -7.81 -6.19 -9.26
C LEU A 44 -8.40 -6.72 -7.95
N HIS A 45 -7.81 -6.37 -6.80
CA HIS A 45 -8.31 -6.82 -5.50
C HIS A 45 -9.49 -5.97 -5.01
N ARG A 46 -9.38 -4.64 -5.15
CA ARG A 46 -10.42 -3.65 -4.82
C ARG A 46 -10.89 -3.59 -3.37
N ASP A 47 -10.23 -4.28 -2.45
CA ASP A 47 -10.55 -4.25 -1.02
C ASP A 47 -9.30 -4.55 -0.17
N ILE A 48 -8.25 -3.78 -0.43
CA ILE A 48 -7.04 -3.83 0.37
C ILE A 48 -7.31 -3.23 1.75
N SER A 49 -7.07 -4.01 2.81
CA SER A 49 -7.34 -3.61 4.19
C SER A 49 -6.39 -4.30 5.17
N ASP A 50 -6.36 -3.81 6.41
CA ASP A 50 -5.63 -4.44 7.52
C ASP A 50 -6.14 -5.85 7.90
N LYS A 51 -7.33 -6.23 7.43
CA LYS A 51 -7.90 -7.58 7.61
C LYS A 51 -7.59 -8.53 6.45
N ASN A 52 -7.33 -7.98 5.26
CA ASN A 52 -7.10 -8.74 4.03
C ASN A 52 -5.60 -8.92 3.71
N ILE A 53 -4.72 -8.21 4.41
CA ILE A 53 -3.28 -8.44 4.43
C ILE A 53 -2.90 -9.18 5.71
N MET A 54 -2.33 -10.37 5.57
CA MET A 54 -1.85 -11.18 6.68
C MET A 54 -0.35 -11.42 6.57
N PHE A 55 0.30 -11.73 7.69
CA PHE A 55 1.62 -12.34 7.68
C PHE A 55 1.53 -13.76 7.12
N ALA A 56 2.45 -14.09 6.23
CA ALA A 56 2.59 -15.42 5.69
C ALA A 56 2.80 -16.46 6.81
N PRO A 57 2.11 -17.63 6.74
CA PRO A 57 2.39 -18.75 7.61
C PRO A 57 3.85 -19.19 7.51
N ASN A 58 4.49 -19.46 8.65
CA ASN A 58 5.83 -20.03 8.70
C ASN A 58 5.79 -21.56 8.62
N THR A 59 5.13 -22.12 7.61
CA THR A 59 5.00 -23.56 7.38
C THR A 59 5.78 -23.98 6.13
N GLU A 60 6.33 -25.20 6.13
CA GLU A 60 7.00 -25.74 4.94
C GLU A 60 6.01 -25.88 3.77
N ALA A 61 4.77 -26.28 4.06
CA ALA A 61 3.71 -26.41 3.06
C ALA A 61 3.35 -25.08 2.38
N TYR A 62 3.41 -23.95 3.10
CA TYR A 62 3.26 -22.62 2.50
C TYR A 62 4.46 -22.31 1.60
N ARG A 63 5.69 -22.54 2.08
CA ARG A 63 6.92 -22.28 1.32
C ARG A 63 6.96 -23.09 0.02
N GLU A 64 6.72 -24.39 0.09
CA GLU A 64 6.72 -25.30 -1.07
C GLU A 64 5.75 -24.86 -2.16
N ARG A 65 4.53 -24.43 -1.79
CA ARG A 65 3.54 -23.91 -2.76
C ARG A 65 3.99 -22.61 -3.44
N ASN A 66 4.79 -21.82 -2.74
CA ASN A 66 5.29 -20.57 -3.27
C ASN A 66 6.59 -20.74 -4.08
N ARG A 67 7.38 -21.82 -3.91
CA ARG A 67 8.67 -22.02 -4.62
C ARG A 67 8.57 -21.90 -6.14
N SER A 68 7.47 -22.37 -6.74
CA SER A 68 7.19 -22.26 -8.18
C SER A 68 6.39 -21.01 -8.57
N GLY A 69 5.97 -20.22 -7.58
CA GLY A 69 5.02 -19.13 -7.72
C GLY A 69 5.71 -17.79 -7.98
N TYR A 70 5.29 -17.13 -9.05
CA TYR A 70 5.48 -15.68 -9.28
C TYR A 70 6.82 -15.22 -9.86
N GLY A 71 7.31 -15.88 -10.92
CA GLY A 71 8.55 -15.49 -11.60
C GLY A 71 8.61 -14.09 -12.27
N GLN A 72 7.53 -13.29 -12.27
CA GLN A 72 7.50 -11.99 -12.94
C GLN A 72 7.65 -10.78 -12.00
N VAL A 73 7.33 -10.90 -10.71
CA VAL A 73 7.53 -9.81 -9.74
C VAL A 73 8.20 -10.41 -8.53
N LYS A 74 9.35 -9.86 -8.15
CA LYS A 74 10.19 -10.41 -7.08
C LYS A 74 9.64 -9.98 -5.71
N PHE A 75 9.57 -10.94 -4.79
CA PHE A 75 9.29 -10.65 -3.38
C PHE A 75 10.52 -10.06 -2.69
N VAL A 76 10.29 -9.34 -1.59
CA VAL A 76 11.33 -8.60 -0.86
C VAL A 76 12.53 -9.48 -0.51
N ASN A 77 12.31 -10.75 -0.16
CA ASN A 77 13.39 -11.67 0.19
C ASN A 77 14.34 -11.92 -0.99
N GLN A 78 13.80 -12.00 -2.22
CA GLN A 78 14.58 -12.20 -3.44
C GLN A 78 15.33 -10.92 -3.83
N VAL A 79 14.66 -9.76 -3.70
CA VAL A 79 15.28 -8.46 -3.96
C VAL A 79 16.44 -8.20 -3.00
N LEU A 80 16.24 -8.51 -1.71
CA LEU A 80 17.26 -8.35 -0.69
C LEU A 80 18.44 -9.33 -0.84
N ALA A 81 18.27 -10.42 -1.59
CA ALA A 81 19.34 -11.35 -1.97
C ALA A 81 20.23 -10.81 -3.12
N ARG A 82 19.93 -9.62 -3.66
CA ARG A 82 20.76 -8.88 -4.64
C ARG A 82 21.17 -9.72 -5.87
N GLY A 83 20.21 -10.41 -6.47
CA GLY A 83 20.45 -11.27 -7.64
C GLY A 83 21.00 -12.67 -7.30
N GLY A 84 21.20 -12.99 -6.01
CA GLY A 84 21.35 -14.37 -5.57
C GLY A 84 20.10 -15.19 -5.93
N ASN A 85 20.30 -16.46 -6.31
CA ASN A 85 19.19 -17.36 -6.64
C ASN A 85 18.45 -17.75 -5.36
N ALA A 86 17.53 -16.88 -4.93
CA ALA A 86 16.69 -17.07 -3.74
C ALA A 86 15.28 -17.49 -4.18
N ASP A 87 14.80 -18.60 -3.62
CA ASP A 87 13.42 -19.01 -3.76
C ASP A 87 12.48 -17.93 -3.22
N PRO A 88 11.32 -17.71 -3.86
CA PRO A 88 10.31 -16.78 -3.36
C PRO A 88 9.80 -17.24 -1.99
N VAL A 89 9.89 -16.35 -1.01
CA VAL A 89 9.34 -16.56 0.34
C VAL A 89 8.54 -15.30 0.68
N PRO A 90 7.29 -15.19 0.19
CA PRO A 90 6.45 -14.03 0.45
C PRO A 90 6.26 -13.87 1.96
N ALA A 91 6.50 -12.66 2.46
CA ALA A 91 6.26 -12.28 3.84
C ALA A 91 4.77 -12.09 4.14
N CYS A 92 3.95 -11.83 3.11
CA CYS A 92 2.51 -11.64 3.24
C CYS A 92 1.69 -12.78 2.62
N LEU A 93 0.46 -12.92 3.12
CA LEU A 93 -0.64 -13.66 2.51
C LEU A 93 -1.79 -12.67 2.31
N MET A 94 -2.24 -12.48 1.07
CA MET A 94 -3.38 -11.64 0.74
C MET A 94 -4.62 -12.51 0.55
N ILE A 95 -5.73 -12.14 1.18
CA ILE A 95 -6.98 -12.93 1.18
C ILE A 95 -8.18 -12.08 0.77
N ASP A 96 -9.32 -12.75 0.61
CA ASP A 96 -10.62 -12.15 0.29
C ASP A 96 -10.67 -11.39 -1.05
N LEU A 97 -10.68 -12.17 -2.14
CA LEU A 97 -10.95 -11.66 -3.48
C LEU A 97 -12.45 -11.52 -3.78
N GLY A 98 -13.32 -11.55 -2.77
CA GLY A 98 -14.78 -11.46 -2.95
C GLY A 98 -15.23 -10.15 -3.60
N ASN A 99 -14.46 -9.09 -3.39
CA ASN A 99 -14.63 -7.76 -3.99
C ASN A 99 -13.80 -7.56 -5.27
N GLY A 100 -13.00 -8.55 -5.65
CA GLY A 100 -12.09 -8.48 -6.78
C GLY A 100 -12.78 -8.35 -8.14
N ALA A 101 -12.04 -7.82 -9.10
CA ALA A 101 -12.48 -7.72 -10.48
C ALA A 101 -11.49 -8.42 -11.41
N ASP A 102 -11.97 -9.48 -12.06
CA ASP A 102 -11.34 -10.05 -13.25
C ASP A 102 -11.65 -9.14 -14.45
N LEU A 103 -10.61 -8.57 -15.04
CA LEU A 103 -10.66 -7.62 -16.15
C LEU A 103 -10.84 -8.30 -17.52
N GLU A 104 -10.62 -9.61 -17.63
CA GLU A 104 -10.90 -10.38 -18.86
C GLU A 104 -12.38 -10.78 -18.96
N THR A 105 -13.07 -10.87 -17.82
CA THR A 105 -14.51 -11.12 -17.79
C THR A 105 -15.27 -9.87 -18.28
N LYS A 106 -16.11 -10.03 -19.32
CA LYS A 106 -17.02 -8.98 -19.79
C LYS A 106 -18.06 -8.67 -18.70
N ARG A 107 -17.92 -7.52 -18.03
CA ARG A 107 -18.88 -7.01 -17.03
C ARG A 107 -19.69 -5.84 -17.59
N GLY A 108 -20.82 -5.54 -16.95
CA GLY A 108 -21.58 -4.33 -17.25
C GLY A 108 -20.78 -3.05 -16.96
N LYS A 109 -21.12 -1.94 -17.62
CA LYS A 109 -20.40 -0.65 -17.55
C LYS A 109 -20.15 -0.11 -16.13
N GLY A 110 -20.93 -0.55 -15.12
CA GLY A 110 -20.79 -0.09 -13.74
C GLY A 110 -19.86 -0.90 -12.83
N ALA A 111 -19.36 -2.07 -13.26
CA ALA A 111 -18.72 -3.01 -12.33
C ALA A 111 -17.42 -2.49 -11.70
N LEU A 112 -16.70 -1.59 -12.39
CA LEU A 112 -15.49 -0.94 -11.88
C LEU A 112 -15.75 0.46 -11.31
N THR A 113 -16.98 0.97 -11.37
CA THR A 113 -17.33 2.30 -10.84
C THR A 113 -18.01 2.23 -9.47
N GLU A 114 -18.28 1.02 -8.98
CA GLU A 114 -18.77 0.78 -7.63
C GLU A 114 -17.74 1.20 -6.57
N ARG A 115 -18.26 1.81 -5.49
CA ARG A 115 -17.49 2.18 -4.29
C ARG A 115 -17.22 0.93 -3.44
N THR A 116 -16.33 0.08 -3.95
CA THR A 116 -15.96 -1.18 -3.31
C THR A 116 -14.68 -0.98 -2.51
N GLY A 117 -14.67 -1.51 -1.28
CA GLY A 117 -13.51 -1.50 -0.40
C GLY A 117 -13.87 -1.17 1.04
N THR A 118 -12.95 -1.45 1.94
CA THR A 118 -13.06 -1.08 3.35
C THR A 118 -13.04 0.45 3.48
N PRO A 119 -14.08 1.09 4.06
CA PRO A 119 -14.24 2.54 4.06
C PRO A 119 -12.95 3.31 4.33
N LYS A 120 -12.30 3.04 5.46
CA LYS A 120 -11.04 3.68 5.89
C LYS A 120 -9.88 3.63 4.88
N PHE A 121 -9.82 2.57 4.07
CA PHE A 121 -8.67 2.27 3.20
C PHE A 121 -8.98 2.43 1.72
N ILE A 122 -10.24 2.52 1.32
CA ILE A 122 -10.63 2.72 -0.08
C ILE A 122 -9.87 3.91 -0.70
N ALA A 123 -9.49 3.85 -1.97
CA ALA A 123 -8.84 4.99 -2.63
C ALA A 123 -9.77 6.20 -2.74
N ARG A 124 -9.24 7.42 -2.73
CA ARG A 124 -10.03 8.66 -2.65
C ARG A 124 -11.00 8.87 -3.83
N SER A 125 -10.56 8.60 -5.05
CA SER A 125 -11.40 8.66 -6.25
C SER A 125 -12.50 7.59 -6.21
N VAL A 126 -12.18 6.41 -5.69
CA VAL A 126 -13.14 5.31 -5.49
C VAL A 126 -14.15 5.65 -4.41
N SER A 127 -13.73 6.26 -3.29
CA SER A 127 -14.64 6.78 -2.26
C SER A 127 -15.61 7.81 -2.83
N SER A 128 -15.08 8.76 -3.60
CA SER A 128 -15.86 9.82 -4.24
C SER A 128 -16.76 9.28 -5.37
N GLY A 129 -16.40 8.14 -5.96
CA GLY A 129 -17.05 7.55 -7.14
C GLY A 129 -16.91 8.41 -8.40
N LYS A 130 -15.86 9.23 -8.47
CA LYS A 130 -15.53 10.15 -9.56
C LYS A 130 -14.01 10.40 -9.57
N LEU A 131 -13.49 10.84 -10.71
CA LEU A 131 -12.12 11.34 -10.78
C LEU A 131 -11.96 12.54 -9.85
N LEU A 132 -10.80 12.62 -9.18
CA LEU A 132 -10.46 13.80 -8.40
C LEU A 132 -10.09 14.96 -9.33
N ASN A 133 -10.26 16.19 -8.88
CA ASN A 133 -9.96 17.39 -9.69
C ASN A 133 -8.46 17.43 -10.11
N GLU A 134 -8.20 17.52 -11.41
CA GLU A 134 -6.84 17.47 -11.97
C GLU A 134 -5.93 18.60 -11.47
N ASP A 135 -6.46 19.82 -11.31
CA ASP A 135 -5.68 20.98 -10.86
C ASP A 135 -5.22 20.80 -9.40
N ILE A 136 -6.09 20.28 -8.54
CA ILE A 136 -5.81 20.05 -7.11
C ILE A 136 -4.93 18.81 -6.92
N PHE A 137 -5.17 17.75 -7.70
CA PHE A 137 -4.52 16.44 -7.60
C PHE A 137 -3.60 16.17 -8.80
N SER A 138 -2.88 17.20 -9.24
CA SER A 138 -1.98 17.12 -10.39
C SER A 138 -0.77 16.22 -10.15
N SER A 139 -0.34 15.50 -11.18
CA SER A 139 0.90 14.71 -11.20
C SER A 139 2.13 15.49 -11.69
N ALA A 140 1.97 16.75 -12.13
CA ALA A 140 2.99 17.48 -12.89
C ALA A 140 4.35 17.64 -12.18
N ARG A 141 4.36 17.65 -10.84
CA ARG A 141 5.57 17.83 -10.02
C ARG A 141 6.01 16.56 -9.29
N VAL A 142 5.35 15.43 -9.55
CA VAL A 142 5.62 14.16 -8.88
C VAL A 142 6.57 13.34 -9.73
N LYS A 143 7.69 12.92 -9.12
CA LYS A 143 8.72 12.11 -9.79
C LYS A 143 8.76 10.73 -9.16
N MET A 144 9.07 9.73 -10.00
CA MET A 144 9.36 8.37 -9.52
C MET A 144 10.51 8.42 -8.50
N PRO A 145 10.38 7.76 -7.34
CA PRO A 145 11.47 7.63 -6.38
C PRO A 145 12.72 7.04 -7.04
N LEU A 146 13.86 7.70 -6.83
CA LEU A 146 15.15 7.28 -7.36
C LEU A 146 15.79 6.24 -6.44
N MET A 147 16.46 5.26 -7.04
CA MET A 147 17.21 4.21 -6.35
C MET A 147 18.68 4.31 -6.76
N GLU A 148 19.44 5.17 -6.06
CA GLU A 148 20.82 5.52 -6.42
C GLU A 148 21.86 4.84 -5.53
N GLY A 149 23.12 4.83 -5.98
CA GLY A 149 24.25 4.30 -5.21
C GLY A 149 24.04 2.82 -4.87
N VAL A 150 24.16 2.48 -3.59
CA VAL A 150 24.01 1.10 -3.08
C VAL A 150 22.61 0.50 -3.32
N LEU A 151 21.61 1.33 -3.62
CA LEU A 151 20.24 0.90 -3.91
C LEU A 151 20.06 0.41 -5.36
N THR A 152 21.00 0.73 -6.25
CA THR A 152 20.93 0.38 -7.68
C THR A 152 20.87 -1.13 -7.91
N ASP A 153 21.65 -1.91 -7.15
CA ASP A 153 21.67 -3.36 -7.28
C ASP A 153 20.38 -4.01 -6.77
N TYR A 154 19.77 -3.43 -5.74
CA TYR A 154 18.46 -3.86 -5.27
C TYR A 154 17.38 -3.51 -6.30
N HIS A 155 17.42 -2.31 -6.88
CA HIS A 155 16.50 -1.90 -7.93
C HIS A 155 16.56 -2.83 -9.15
N ARG A 156 17.77 -3.20 -9.62
CA ARG A 156 17.95 -4.21 -10.69
C ARG A 156 17.34 -5.57 -10.32
N SER A 157 17.25 -5.88 -9.03
CA SER A 157 16.68 -7.12 -8.53
C SER A 157 15.16 -7.07 -8.33
N MET A 158 14.50 -5.91 -8.46
CA MET A 158 13.05 -5.77 -8.23
C MET A 158 12.19 -6.35 -9.37
N ASP A 159 12.66 -6.26 -10.62
CA ASP A 159 11.94 -6.77 -11.79
C ASP A 159 12.90 -7.50 -12.74
N ALA A 160 12.43 -8.58 -13.36
CA ALA A 160 13.15 -9.26 -14.43
C ALA A 160 12.86 -8.62 -15.81
N THR A 161 11.83 -7.78 -15.87
CA THR A 161 11.34 -7.12 -17.08
C THR A 161 11.51 -5.61 -16.91
N GLU A 162 12.34 -5.00 -17.76
CA GLU A 162 12.50 -3.55 -17.81
C GLU A 162 11.14 -2.87 -18.04
N TYR A 163 10.92 -1.75 -17.35
CA TYR A 163 9.84 -0.80 -17.59
C TYR A 163 9.95 -0.24 -19.01
N GLN A 164 9.44 -0.97 -20.00
CA GLN A 164 9.24 -0.39 -21.31
C GLN A 164 8.02 0.52 -21.24
N VAL A 165 8.28 1.81 -21.46
CA VAL A 165 7.24 2.80 -21.70
C VAL A 165 6.65 2.47 -23.05
N ASP A 166 5.61 1.64 -23.07
CA ASP A 166 4.82 1.47 -24.27
C ASP A 166 4.09 2.79 -24.61
N SER A 167 3.99 3.01 -25.91
CA SER A 167 3.64 4.26 -26.61
C SER A 167 2.37 4.97 -26.11
N PRO A 168 2.21 6.29 -26.39
CA PRO A 168 1.15 7.08 -25.77
C PRO A 168 -0.23 6.59 -26.19
N GLY A 169 -1.01 6.18 -25.19
CA GLY A 169 -2.43 5.92 -25.33
C GLY A 169 -3.18 7.17 -25.81
N SER A 170 -4.13 6.94 -26.71
CA SER A 170 -5.04 7.94 -27.26
C SER A 170 -5.65 8.84 -26.17
N ASN A 171 -5.70 10.16 -26.45
CA ASN A 171 -6.43 11.18 -25.68
C ASN A 171 -7.94 10.88 -25.69
N THR A 172 -8.37 9.92 -24.87
CA THR A 172 -9.77 9.76 -24.49
C THR A 172 -9.99 10.45 -23.16
N GLN A 173 -11.07 11.23 -23.04
CA GLN A 173 -11.55 11.71 -21.74
C GLN A 173 -11.51 10.55 -20.75
N SER A 174 -10.76 10.72 -19.65
CA SER A 174 -10.65 9.66 -18.66
C SER A 174 -12.00 9.53 -17.96
N GLU A 175 -12.67 8.40 -18.17
CA GLU A 175 -13.81 8.01 -17.35
C GLU A 175 -13.29 7.42 -16.02
N PHE A 176 -14.05 7.67 -14.95
CA PHE A 176 -13.78 7.06 -13.65
C PHE A 176 -14.01 5.54 -13.75
N ALA A 177 -12.99 4.78 -13.35
CA ALA A 177 -13.05 3.34 -13.16
C ALA A 177 -11.98 2.93 -12.16
N HIS A 178 -12.22 1.88 -11.39
CA HIS A 178 -11.22 1.29 -10.51
C HIS A 178 -10.05 0.78 -11.34
N ARG A 179 -8.84 1.27 -11.06
CA ARG A 179 -7.59 0.88 -11.74
C ARG A 179 -6.59 0.38 -10.71
N LEU A 180 -5.54 -0.29 -11.17
CA LEU A 180 -4.55 -0.93 -10.30
C LEU A 180 -3.98 0.04 -9.25
N PHE A 181 -3.69 1.28 -9.60
CA PHE A 181 -3.13 2.25 -8.65
C PHE A 181 -4.03 2.56 -7.44
N HIS A 182 -5.34 2.31 -7.51
CA HIS A 182 -6.22 2.46 -6.34
C HIS A 182 -5.94 1.40 -5.27
N ASP A 183 -5.53 0.19 -5.67
CA ASP A 183 -5.12 -0.85 -4.71
C ASP A 183 -3.79 -0.46 -4.04
N ALA A 184 -2.88 0.22 -4.77
CA ALA A 184 -1.67 0.81 -4.19
C ALA A 184 -1.98 1.96 -3.22
N GLU A 185 -2.88 2.89 -3.57
CA GLU A 185 -3.33 3.93 -2.65
C GLU A 185 -3.93 3.32 -1.37
N SER A 186 -4.74 2.28 -1.51
CA SER A 186 -5.32 1.58 -0.37
C SER A 186 -4.26 0.94 0.52
N THR A 187 -3.19 0.38 -0.08
CA THR A 187 -2.02 -0.14 0.64
C THR A 187 -1.32 0.97 1.44
N PHE A 188 -1.15 2.16 0.86
CA PHE A 188 -0.62 3.31 1.60
C PHE A 188 -1.50 3.67 2.80
N TRP A 189 -2.82 3.70 2.66
CA TRP A 189 -3.71 4.00 3.79
C TRP A 189 -3.62 2.97 4.91
N VAL A 190 -3.44 1.68 4.58
CA VAL A 190 -3.17 0.63 5.58
C VAL A 190 -1.86 0.90 6.33
N ILE A 191 -0.79 1.26 5.61
CA ILE A 191 0.52 1.58 6.20
C ILE A 191 0.42 2.78 7.13
N ALA A 192 -0.12 3.90 6.64
CA ALA A 192 -0.26 5.15 7.38
C ALA A 192 -1.11 4.95 8.65
N TRP A 193 -2.27 4.31 8.51
CA TRP A 193 -3.16 4.02 9.64
C TRP A 193 -2.51 3.11 10.69
N THR A 194 -1.77 2.09 10.24
CA THR A 194 -1.10 1.16 11.15
C THR A 194 0.00 1.88 11.92
N LEU A 195 0.90 2.59 11.23
CA LEU A 195 2.02 3.29 11.87
C LEU A 195 1.56 4.43 12.78
N ALA A 196 0.53 5.19 12.40
CA ALA A 196 -0.01 6.26 13.24
C ALA A 196 -0.56 5.76 14.59
N ARG A 197 -1.07 4.52 14.63
CA ARG A 197 -1.56 3.88 15.86
C ARG A 197 -0.53 2.98 16.54
N SER A 198 0.71 2.97 16.05
CA SER A 198 1.77 2.16 16.61
C SER A 198 2.66 2.99 17.52
N ILE A 199 3.35 2.30 18.42
CA ILE A 199 4.32 2.87 19.34
C ILE A 199 5.52 1.91 19.44
N GLN A 200 6.69 2.42 19.82
CA GLN A 200 7.81 1.55 20.17
C GLN A 200 7.51 0.81 21.49
N ALA A 201 7.91 -0.46 21.57
CA ALA A 201 7.72 -1.27 22.77
C ALA A 201 8.47 -0.66 23.96
N GLY A 202 7.76 -0.53 25.09
CA GLY A 202 8.28 0.07 26.32
C GLY A 202 8.18 1.60 26.38
N SER A 203 7.74 2.27 25.31
CA SER A 203 7.54 3.71 25.33
C SER A 203 6.30 4.13 26.10
N GLU A 204 6.34 5.35 26.64
CA GLU A 204 5.21 5.97 27.31
C GLU A 204 4.18 6.48 26.31
N GLN A 205 2.91 6.45 26.71
CA GLN A 205 1.84 7.07 25.95
C GLN A 205 1.92 8.59 26.07
N GLU A 206 1.60 9.31 25.00
CA GLU A 206 1.44 10.76 25.04
C GLU A 206 0.29 11.14 25.99
N LYS A 207 0.56 12.06 26.93
CA LYS A 207 -0.49 12.64 27.79
C LYS A 207 -1.45 13.51 26.99
N GLU A 208 -0.90 14.28 26.06
CA GLU A 208 -1.62 15.18 25.17
C GLU A 208 -1.15 14.92 23.74
N PRO A 209 -1.86 14.09 22.97
CA PRO A 209 -1.50 13.81 21.58
C PRO A 209 -1.56 15.06 20.71
N HIS A 210 -0.71 15.13 19.70
CA HIS A 210 -0.72 16.25 18.77
C HIS A 210 -2.07 16.39 18.04
N ILE A 211 -2.49 17.64 17.78
CA ILE A 211 -3.80 17.93 17.15
C ILE A 211 -3.92 17.29 15.75
N ILE A 212 -2.83 17.24 14.99
CA ILE A 212 -2.80 16.62 13.66
C ILE A 212 -3.00 15.10 13.74
N PHE A 213 -2.38 14.40 14.70
CA PHE A 213 -2.70 12.99 14.95
C PHE A 213 -4.17 12.80 15.30
N SER A 214 -4.73 13.68 16.15
CA SER A 214 -6.14 13.62 16.53
C SER A 214 -7.08 13.79 15.33
N GLN A 215 -6.79 14.76 14.46
CA GLN A 215 -7.53 14.98 13.21
C GLN A 215 -7.40 13.79 12.26
N PHE A 216 -6.19 13.26 12.06
CA PHE A 216 -5.96 12.07 11.23
C PHE A 216 -6.74 10.87 11.76
N PHE A 217 -6.64 10.58 13.06
CA PHE A 217 -7.28 9.44 13.70
C PHE A 217 -8.79 9.50 13.55
N HIS A 218 -9.41 10.62 13.92
CA HIS A 218 -10.87 10.78 13.87
C HIS A 218 -11.37 10.77 12.42
N THR A 219 -10.70 11.48 11.52
CA THR A 219 -11.07 11.50 10.09
C THR A 219 -11.00 10.11 9.48
N MET A 220 -9.94 9.33 9.73
CA MET A 220 -9.81 7.96 9.22
C MET A 220 -10.81 7.01 9.88
N SER A 221 -11.12 7.19 11.16
CA SER A 221 -12.05 6.33 11.90
C SER A 221 -13.50 6.52 11.49
N SER A 222 -13.91 7.77 11.22
CA SER A 222 -15.25 8.12 10.78
C SER A 222 -15.42 8.13 9.26
N HIS A 223 -14.35 7.87 8.50
CA HIS A 223 -14.42 7.92 7.05
C HIS A 223 -15.37 6.85 6.50
N TYR A 224 -16.35 7.30 5.74
CA TYR A 224 -17.28 6.45 5.02
C TYR A 224 -17.59 7.06 3.64
N PRO A 225 -17.55 6.28 2.55
CA PRO A 225 -17.92 6.77 1.23
C PRO A 225 -19.40 7.19 1.17
N ILE A 226 -19.67 8.47 0.89
CA ILE A 226 -21.02 9.02 0.76
C ILE A 226 -21.29 9.28 -0.73
N PRO A 227 -22.38 8.74 -1.32
CA PRO A 227 -22.75 9.05 -2.69
C PRO A 227 -22.89 10.56 -2.93
N GLY A 228 -22.14 11.10 -3.89
CA GLY A 228 -22.13 12.52 -4.21
C GLY A 228 -21.33 13.40 -3.22
N GLY A 229 -20.85 12.83 -2.11
CA GLY A 229 -19.92 13.49 -1.20
C GLY A 229 -18.47 13.37 -1.69
N ASP A 230 -17.65 14.34 -1.29
CA ASP A 230 -16.21 14.25 -1.46
C ASP A 230 -15.60 13.37 -0.36
N ASP A 231 -14.46 12.77 -0.66
CA ASP A 231 -13.70 12.01 0.33
C ASP A 231 -13.25 12.90 1.50
N SER A 232 -13.65 12.59 2.74
CA SER A 232 -13.30 13.42 3.91
C SER A 232 -11.79 13.55 4.16
N ARG A 233 -10.97 12.66 3.60
CA ARG A 233 -9.50 12.69 3.68
C ARG A 233 -8.87 13.67 2.68
N HIS A 234 -9.65 14.37 1.85
CA HIS A 234 -9.14 15.45 0.98
C HIS A 234 -8.49 16.60 1.78
N THR A 235 -8.85 16.73 3.06
CA THR A 235 -8.27 17.71 3.99
C THR A 235 -6.82 17.41 4.37
N PHE A 236 -6.34 16.19 4.12
CA PHE A 236 -4.96 15.81 4.38
C PHE A 236 -4.05 16.43 3.31
N THR A 237 -3.31 17.46 3.72
CA THR A 237 -2.28 18.10 2.89
C THR A 237 -0.87 17.62 3.24
N TYR A 238 -0.76 16.39 3.78
CA TYR A 238 0.44 15.82 4.41
C TYR A 238 1.58 15.46 3.43
N GLY A 239 1.98 16.43 2.61
CA GLY A 239 3.03 16.28 1.61
C GLY A 239 4.43 16.42 2.18
N GLU A 240 4.57 16.99 3.37
CA GLU A 240 5.86 17.26 4.00
C GLU A 240 6.11 16.32 5.19
N LYS A 241 7.37 16.16 5.58
CA LYS A 241 7.72 15.23 6.67
C LYS A 241 7.17 15.70 8.02
N GLU A 242 7.10 17.01 8.25
CA GLU A 242 6.66 17.63 9.50
C GLU A 242 5.19 17.28 9.80
N ASP A 243 4.38 17.14 8.75
CA ASP A 243 3.00 16.67 8.86
C ASP A 243 2.96 15.24 9.43
N TRP A 244 3.81 14.34 8.92
CA TRP A 244 3.87 12.96 9.38
C TRP A 244 4.57 12.79 10.72
N GLU A 245 5.56 13.62 11.05
CA GLU A 245 6.14 13.70 12.40
C GLU A 245 5.04 14.04 13.43
N SER A 246 4.08 14.89 13.02
CA SER A 246 2.92 15.27 13.84
C SER A 246 1.81 14.22 13.89
N VAL A 247 1.76 13.29 12.92
CA VAL A 247 0.80 12.18 12.88
C VAL A 247 1.33 10.98 13.66
N LEU A 248 2.62 10.68 13.58
CA LEU A 248 3.24 9.52 14.18
C LEU A 248 3.49 9.71 15.69
N HIS A 249 3.72 8.61 16.40
CA HIS A 249 4.29 8.69 17.75
C HIS A 249 5.74 9.21 17.63
N PRO A 250 6.25 10.02 18.58
CA PRO A 250 7.62 10.53 18.53
C PRO A 250 8.70 9.47 18.26
N ASP A 251 8.58 8.27 18.85
CA ASP A 251 9.54 7.17 18.62
C ASP A 251 9.51 6.59 17.20
N LEU A 252 8.43 6.82 16.45
CA LEU A 252 8.28 6.40 15.07
C LEU A 252 8.50 7.55 14.09
N ALA A 253 8.80 8.78 14.56
CA ALA A 253 8.96 9.97 13.71
C ALA A 253 10.03 9.80 12.62
N VAL A 254 11.00 8.89 12.81
CA VAL A 254 11.99 8.51 11.79
C VAL A 254 11.37 8.02 10.47
N LEU A 255 10.13 7.51 10.51
CA LEU A 255 9.38 7.03 9.34
C LEU A 255 8.63 8.14 8.59
N ALA A 256 8.59 9.36 9.14
CA ALA A 256 7.87 10.47 8.54
C ALA A 256 8.32 10.81 7.10
N PRO A 257 9.63 10.82 6.76
CA PRO A 257 10.08 11.07 5.38
C PRO A 257 9.60 10.00 4.38
N MET A 258 9.51 8.73 4.81
CA MET A 258 8.96 7.65 3.98
C MET A 258 7.48 7.91 3.71
N LEU A 259 6.68 8.19 4.74
CA LEU A 259 5.25 8.44 4.59
C LEU A 259 4.96 9.69 3.74
N ALA A 260 5.71 10.78 3.93
CA ALA A 260 5.60 11.98 3.11
C ALA A 260 5.87 11.67 1.63
N SER A 261 6.94 10.92 1.35
CA SER A 261 7.30 10.53 -0.02
C SER A 261 6.24 9.62 -0.66
N MET A 262 5.69 8.67 0.09
CA MET A 262 4.61 7.79 -0.37
C MET A 262 3.33 8.60 -0.63
N PHE A 263 2.95 9.48 0.31
CA PHE A 263 1.78 10.33 0.18
C PHE A 263 1.87 11.24 -1.05
N ARG A 264 3.02 11.89 -1.26
CA ARG A 264 3.27 12.71 -2.45
C ARG A 264 3.07 11.93 -3.76
N TYR A 265 3.42 10.64 -3.78
CA TYR A 265 3.27 9.82 -4.98
C TYR A 265 1.85 9.26 -5.18
N ILE A 266 1.14 8.89 -4.12
CA ILE A 266 -0.26 8.40 -4.24
C ILE A 266 -1.26 9.55 -4.35
N ARG A 267 -0.89 10.77 -3.94
CA ARG A 267 -1.80 11.93 -3.91
C ARG A 267 -2.45 12.25 -5.27
N PRO A 268 -1.73 12.26 -6.41
CA PRO A 268 -2.31 12.62 -7.70
C PRO A 268 -3.42 11.68 -8.19
N GLU A 269 -4.30 12.22 -9.04
CA GLU A 269 -5.24 11.40 -9.82
C GLU A 269 -4.52 10.86 -11.05
N TRP A 270 -3.95 9.66 -10.92
CA TRP A 270 -3.18 9.01 -11.98
C TRP A 270 -4.04 8.58 -13.16
N ALA A 271 -5.38 8.63 -13.06
CA ALA A 271 -6.24 8.33 -14.18
C ALA A 271 -6.00 9.25 -15.40
N TYR A 272 -5.54 10.49 -15.17
CA TYR A 272 -5.21 11.47 -16.22
C TYR A 272 -3.88 11.20 -16.94
N ARG A 273 -3.14 10.15 -16.56
CA ARG A 273 -1.85 9.78 -17.14
C ARG A 273 -1.90 8.37 -17.77
N PRO A 274 -2.78 8.14 -18.78
CA PRO A 274 -2.98 6.82 -19.36
C PRO A 274 -1.74 6.26 -20.08
N GLU A 275 -0.76 7.11 -20.39
CA GLU A 275 0.52 6.72 -20.98
C GLU A 275 1.49 6.07 -19.98
N LEU A 276 1.22 6.16 -18.68
CA LEU A 276 2.03 5.49 -17.67
C LEU A 276 1.65 4.01 -17.56
N ASN A 277 2.66 3.17 -17.28
CA ASN A 277 2.42 1.77 -16.96
C ASN A 277 1.46 1.64 -15.77
N ALA A 278 0.46 0.75 -15.85
CA ALA A 278 -0.54 0.56 -14.80
C ALA A 278 0.06 0.26 -13.40
N GLU A 279 1.28 -0.29 -13.34
CA GLU A 279 2.00 -0.68 -12.12
C GLU A 279 2.90 0.44 -11.55
N HIS A 280 2.94 1.64 -12.14
CA HIS A 280 3.88 2.70 -11.73
C HIS A 280 3.72 3.13 -10.27
N VAL A 281 2.49 3.16 -9.73
CA VAL A 281 2.26 3.49 -8.31
C VAL A 281 2.75 2.39 -7.39
N HIS A 282 2.53 1.11 -7.73
CA HIS A 282 3.11 0.00 -6.98
C HIS A 282 4.64 0.05 -6.99
N GLU A 283 5.25 0.34 -8.14
CA GLU A 283 6.70 0.49 -8.25
C GLU A 283 7.23 1.58 -7.33
N ALA A 284 6.62 2.76 -7.35
CA ALA A 284 7.02 3.87 -6.49
C ALA A 284 6.94 3.49 -5.01
N LEU A 285 5.82 2.89 -4.58
CA LEU A 285 5.65 2.44 -3.19
C LEU A 285 6.66 1.35 -2.81
N MET A 286 6.90 0.38 -3.69
CA MET A 286 7.88 -0.68 -3.46
C MET A 286 9.30 -0.13 -3.33
N ARG A 287 9.70 0.87 -4.14
CA ARG A 287 11.00 1.55 -3.98
C ARG A 287 11.12 2.24 -2.63
N LEU A 288 10.11 3.00 -2.23
CA LEU A 288 10.11 3.73 -0.95
C LEU A 288 10.15 2.79 0.25
N LEU A 289 9.37 1.71 0.22
CA LEU A 289 9.42 0.67 1.24
C LEU A 289 10.79 -0.01 1.28
N LEU A 290 11.38 -0.32 0.14
CA LEU A 290 12.67 -0.99 0.06
C LEU A 290 13.82 -0.11 0.57
N ILE A 291 13.80 1.19 0.27
CA ILE A 291 14.73 2.17 0.84
C ILE A 291 14.71 2.07 2.36
N GLU A 292 13.51 2.11 2.96
CA GLU A 292 13.36 2.07 4.42
C GLU A 292 13.78 0.70 5.00
N ILE A 293 13.38 -0.40 4.37
CA ILE A 293 13.79 -1.76 4.77
C ILE A 293 15.31 -1.94 4.78
N ILE A 294 16.02 -1.29 3.86
CA ILE A 294 17.48 -1.31 3.78
C ILE A 294 18.09 -0.42 4.85
N ASN A 295 17.51 0.76 5.11
CA ASN A 295 17.97 1.69 6.15
C ASN A 295 17.89 1.08 7.56
N ILE A 296 16.92 0.20 7.81
CA ILE A 296 16.74 -0.48 9.10
C ILE A 296 17.82 -1.57 9.37
N LYS A 297 18.74 -1.87 8.45
CA LYS A 297 19.67 -3.01 8.61
C LYS A 297 20.87 -2.75 9.55
N ASN A 298 21.13 -3.75 10.41
CA ASN A 298 22.22 -3.92 11.40
C ASN A 298 22.15 -3.02 12.66
N GLY A 299 21.05 -3.15 13.43
CA GLY A 299 20.99 -2.73 14.84
C GLY A 299 19.94 -1.67 15.18
N SER A 300 19.17 -1.19 14.20
CA SER A 300 18.19 -0.10 14.35
C SER A 300 16.73 -0.53 14.15
N ASP A 301 16.43 -1.84 14.15
CA ASP A 301 15.03 -2.28 14.07
C ASP A 301 14.27 -1.85 15.32
N ILE A 302 13.08 -1.30 15.10
CA ILE A 302 12.21 -0.84 16.17
C ILE A 302 11.30 -2.00 16.54
N ASP A 303 11.38 -2.42 17.81
CA ASP A 303 10.36 -3.28 18.41
C ASP A 303 9.05 -2.47 18.47
N ILE A 304 8.13 -2.78 17.57
CA ILE A 304 6.92 -2.00 17.34
C ILE A 304 5.71 -2.71 17.94
N HIS A 305 4.92 -2.01 18.74
CA HIS A 305 3.61 -2.47 19.20
C HIS A 305 2.54 -1.91 18.27
N LEU A 306 2.11 -2.73 17.30
CA LEU A 306 1.11 -2.36 16.31
C LEU A 306 -0.26 -2.16 16.97
N GLY A 307 -0.83 -0.96 16.80
CA GLY A 307 -2.08 -0.59 17.49
C GLY A 307 -1.92 -0.27 18.98
N GLY A 308 -0.68 -0.24 19.50
CA GLY A 308 -0.38 0.02 20.90
C GLY A 308 -0.47 1.49 21.33
N ARG A 309 -0.64 2.44 20.41
CA ARG A 309 -0.83 3.87 20.73
C ARG A 309 -2.30 4.13 21.07
N ASN A 310 -2.53 4.82 22.18
CA ASN A 310 -3.87 5.15 22.64
C ASN A 310 -4.63 6.01 21.60
N PRO A 311 -5.94 5.79 21.46
CA PRO A 311 -6.77 6.70 20.69
C PRO A 311 -6.74 8.10 21.34
N PRO A 312 -6.70 9.17 20.54
CA PRO A 312 -6.77 10.53 21.06
C PRO A 312 -8.15 10.79 21.69
N PRO A 313 -8.26 11.75 22.63
CA PRO A 313 -9.54 12.16 23.20
C PRO A 313 -10.56 12.55 22.12
N GLN A 314 -11.84 12.35 22.42
CA GLN A 314 -12.92 12.94 21.61
C GLN A 314 -12.99 14.43 21.90
N PHE A 315 -13.11 15.24 20.84
CA PHE A 315 -13.31 16.69 20.93
C PHE A 315 -14.76 17.01 21.29
#